data_AF-A0AAX0IGM0-F1
#
_entry.id   AF-A0AAX0IGM0-F1
#
_cell.length_a   1.000
_cell.length_b   1.000
_cell.length_c   1.000
_cell.angle_alpha   90.00
_cell.angle_beta   90.00
_cell.angle_gamma   90.00
#
_symmetry.space_group_name_H-M   'P 1'
#
loop_
_entity.id
_entity.type
_entity.pdbx_description
1 polymer ?
#
loop_
_entity_poly.entity_id
_entity_poly.type
_entity_poly.pdbx_seq_one_letter_code
_entity_poly.pdbx_strand_id
1 'polypeptide(L)'
;MSNATLNRVTQLVVEGAQAKELSLQPFTVNDLRRTGSTLLNEIGFNRDWVEKCLAHERRSSRSVYNKAEYGEQRRHMPQEWANMIDAWGDGKVYVPKLMPENVVVPVMSAIASK
;
A
#
# COMPACT_ATOMS: atom_id res chain seq x y z
N MET A 1 -21.67 12.19 10.21
CA MET A 1 -20.52 11.32 9.89
C MET A 1 -20.66 10.03 10.70
N SER A 2 -20.25 8.88 10.16
CA SER A 2 -20.32 7.60 10.89
C SER A 2 -19.58 7.72 12.23
N ASN A 3 -20.24 7.33 13.34
CA ASN A 3 -19.65 7.25 14.69
C ASN A 3 -18.65 6.09 14.84
N ALA A 4 -18.09 5.58 13.74
CA ALA A 4 -17.03 4.59 13.79
C ALA A 4 -15.80 5.19 14.49
N THR A 5 -15.29 4.48 15.50
CA THR A 5 -14.22 4.90 16.41
C THR A 5 -13.02 5.56 15.71
N LEU A 6 -12.63 5.05 14.53
CA LEU A 6 -11.47 5.56 13.80
C LEU A 6 -11.70 6.91 13.10
N ASN A 7 -12.89 7.19 12.56
CA ASN A 7 -13.18 8.51 11.98
C ASN A 7 -13.25 9.59 13.06
N ARG A 8 -13.60 9.22 14.30
CA ARG A 8 -13.51 10.14 15.43
C ARG A 8 -12.06 10.49 15.77
N VAL A 9 -11.15 9.52 15.66
CA VAL A 9 -9.70 9.79 15.82
C VAL A 9 -9.20 10.76 14.75
N THR A 10 -9.55 10.57 13.48
CA THR A 10 -9.10 11.51 12.42
C THR A 10 -9.65 12.92 12.65
N GLN A 11 -10.89 13.03 13.13
CA GLN A 11 -11.47 14.32 13.51
C GLN A 11 -10.69 14.98 14.67
N LEU A 12 -10.39 14.26 15.74
CA LEU A 12 -9.60 14.78 16.86
C LEU A 12 -8.19 15.23 16.43
N VAL A 13 -7.57 14.50 15.49
CA VAL A 13 -6.27 14.89 14.92
C VAL A 13 -6.38 16.23 14.18
N VAL A 14 -7.42 16.42 13.37
CA VAL A 14 -7.65 17.66 12.62
C VAL A 14 -7.93 18.83 13.57
N GLU A 15 -8.76 18.64 14.59
CA GLU A 15 -9.03 19.64 15.63
C GLU A 15 -7.74 20.03 16.36
N GLY A 16 -6.90 19.06 16.74
CA GLY A 16 -5.60 19.30 17.36
C GLY A 16 -4.60 20.01 16.46
N ALA A 17 -4.62 19.74 15.15
CA ALA A 17 -3.79 20.43 14.17
C ALA A 17 -4.23 21.89 13.97
N GLN A 18 -5.54 22.13 13.88
CA GLN A 18 -6.12 23.48 13.78
C GLN A 18 -5.80 24.33 15.02
N ALA A 19 -5.90 23.75 16.22
CA ALA A 19 -5.52 24.42 17.45
C ALA A 19 -4.03 24.81 17.52
N LYS A 20 -3.18 24.14 16.73
CA LYS A 20 -1.76 24.44 16.55
C LYS A 20 -1.47 25.27 15.30
N GLU A 21 -2.51 25.77 14.63
CA GLU A 21 -2.42 26.55 13.38
C GLU A 21 -1.69 25.81 12.24
N LEU A 22 -1.71 24.48 12.26
CA LEU A 22 -1.14 23.66 11.19
C LEU A 22 -2.11 23.58 10.02
N SER A 23 -1.58 23.63 8.79
CA SER A 23 -2.35 23.54 7.55
C SER A 23 -2.76 22.10 7.24
N LEU A 24 -3.64 21.51 8.07
CA LEU A 24 -4.16 20.16 7.88
C LEU A 24 -5.66 20.21 7.53
N GLN A 25 -6.00 19.77 6.33
CA GLN A 25 -7.40 19.68 5.90
C GLN A 25 -8.09 18.47 6.55
N PRO A 26 -9.43 18.52 6.76
CA PRO A 26 -10.18 17.38 7.26
C PRO A 26 -10.02 16.14 6.36
N PHE A 27 -9.87 14.97 6.98
CA PHE A 27 -9.77 13.70 6.28
C PHE A 27 -10.41 12.56 7.09
N THR A 28 -10.68 11.45 6.41
CA THR A 28 -11.26 10.22 6.98
C THR A 28 -10.31 9.03 6.82
N VAL A 29 -10.65 7.90 7.45
CA VAL A 29 -9.91 6.65 7.29
C VAL A 29 -9.85 6.18 5.83
N ASN A 30 -10.91 6.47 5.05
CA ASN A 30 -10.93 6.14 3.64
C ASN A 30 -9.90 6.94 2.83
N ASP A 31 -9.67 8.20 3.20
CA ASP A 31 -8.66 9.04 2.55
C ASP A 31 -7.25 8.51 2.82
N LEU A 32 -6.98 8.02 4.04
CA LEU A 32 -5.71 7.36 4.37
C LEU A 32 -5.45 6.14 3.48
N ARG A 33 -6.48 5.29 3.29
CA ARG A 33 -6.41 4.13 2.39
C ARG A 33 -6.15 4.55 0.94
N ARG A 34 -6.81 5.61 0.47
CA ARG A 34 -6.61 6.16 -0.89
C ARG A 34 -5.18 6.68 -1.06
N THR A 35 -4.68 7.46 -0.11
CA THR A 35 -3.30 7.99 -0.14
C THR A 35 -2.27 6.87 -0.19
N GLY A 36 -2.39 5.85 0.67
CA GLY A 36 -1.49 4.70 0.66
C GLY A 36 -1.54 3.95 -0.68
N SER A 37 -2.73 3.72 -1.24
CA SER A 37 -2.89 3.09 -2.56
C SER A 37 -2.18 3.89 -3.67
N THR A 38 -2.41 5.19 -3.72
CA THR A 38 -1.79 6.07 -4.73
C THR A 38 -0.26 6.01 -4.64
N LEU A 39 0.29 6.24 -3.45
CA LEU A 39 1.74 6.29 -3.26
C LEU A 39 2.40 4.94 -3.58
N LEU A 40 1.82 3.83 -3.13
CA LEU A 40 2.35 2.51 -3.44
C LEU A 40 2.38 2.22 -4.95
N ASN A 41 1.39 2.69 -5.70
CA ASN A 41 1.40 2.57 -7.17
C ASN A 41 2.44 3.50 -7.80
N GLU A 42 2.55 4.75 -7.34
CA GLU A 42 3.52 5.73 -7.87
C GLU A 42 4.98 5.31 -7.65
N ILE A 43 5.27 4.70 -6.51
CA ILE A 43 6.61 4.19 -6.18
C ILE A 43 6.96 2.93 -7.01
N GLY A 44 5.95 2.29 -7.63
CA GLY A 44 6.15 1.20 -8.59
C GLY A 44 5.91 -0.21 -8.05
N PHE A 45 5.23 -0.37 -6.90
CA PHE A 45 4.78 -1.70 -6.50
C PHE A 45 3.81 -2.28 -7.52
N ASN A 46 3.79 -3.62 -7.63
CA ASN A 46 2.87 -4.29 -8.54
C ASN A 46 1.42 -4.00 -8.13
N ARG A 47 0.66 -3.43 -9.08
CA ARG A 47 -0.75 -3.08 -8.89
C ARG A 47 -1.60 -4.22 -8.37
N ASP A 48 -1.38 -5.45 -8.82
CA ASP A 48 -2.17 -6.61 -8.36
C ASP A 48 -1.96 -6.88 -6.86
N TRP A 49 -0.76 -6.60 -6.33
CA TRP A 49 -0.48 -6.74 -4.90
C TRP A 49 -1.18 -5.66 -4.09
N VAL A 50 -1.11 -4.41 -4.57
CA VAL A 50 -1.80 -3.26 -3.95
C VAL A 50 -3.30 -3.54 -3.85
N GLU A 51 -3.93 -3.92 -4.97
CA GLU A 51 -5.37 -4.19 -5.02
C GLU A 51 -5.75 -5.38 -4.12
N LYS A 52 -4.95 -6.45 -4.08
CA LYS A 52 -5.18 -7.59 -3.18
C LYS A 52 -5.02 -7.22 -1.70
N CYS A 53 -4.02 -6.41 -1.33
CA CYS A 53 -3.88 -5.89 0.05
C CYS A 53 -5.06 -5.02 0.48
N LEU A 54 -5.69 -4.34 -0.48
CA LEU A 54 -6.91 -3.59 -0.27
C LEU A 54 -8.17 -4.45 -0.22
N ALA A 55 -8.04 -5.78 -0.26
CA ALA A 55 -9.13 -6.75 -0.36
C ALA A 55 -10.06 -6.47 -1.55
N HIS A 56 -9.52 -5.89 -2.63
CA HIS A 56 -10.25 -5.72 -3.87
C HIS A 56 -10.17 -7.00 -4.70
N GLU A 57 -11.34 -7.55 -5.03
CA GLU A 57 -11.45 -8.60 -6.03
C GLU A 57 -12.00 -8.04 -7.34
N ARG A 58 -11.17 -8.01 -8.37
CA ARG A 58 -11.63 -7.67 -9.71
C ARG A 58 -12.09 -8.92 -10.43
N ARG A 59 -13.38 -8.99 -10.78
CA ARG A 59 -13.89 -9.96 -11.76
C ARG A 59 -13.48 -9.49 -13.15
N SER A 60 -12.43 -10.09 -13.70
CA SER A 60 -11.96 -9.82 -15.06
C SER A 60 -11.51 -11.13 -15.71
N SER A 61 -11.35 -11.16 -17.03
CA SER A 61 -10.75 -12.31 -17.71
C SER A 61 -9.41 -12.70 -17.07
N ARG A 62 -8.62 -11.71 -16.61
CA ARG A 62 -7.36 -11.92 -15.90
C ARG A 62 -7.53 -12.70 -14.59
N SER A 63 -8.65 -12.58 -13.86
CA SER A 63 -8.87 -13.34 -12.61
C SER A 63 -9.29 -14.80 -12.84
N VAL A 64 -9.70 -15.15 -14.07
CA VAL A 64 -9.87 -16.55 -14.48
C VAL A 64 -8.51 -17.23 -14.57
N TYR A 65 -7.52 -16.58 -15.19
CA TYR A 65 -6.20 -17.15 -15.43
C TYR A 65 -5.22 -16.95 -14.27
N ASN A 66 -5.25 -15.79 -13.62
CA ASN A 66 -4.33 -15.45 -12.55
C ASN A 66 -4.96 -15.82 -11.20
N LYS A 67 -4.57 -16.98 -10.67
CA LYS A 67 -4.97 -17.49 -9.35
C LYS A 67 -3.95 -17.18 -8.25
N ALA A 68 -2.90 -16.40 -8.54
CA ALA A 68 -1.86 -16.11 -7.57
C ALA A 68 -2.40 -15.22 -6.43
N GLU A 69 -2.08 -15.62 -5.20
CA GLU A 69 -2.45 -14.87 -4.00
C GLU A 69 -1.34 -13.92 -3.52
N TYR A 70 -0.13 -13.99 -4.08
CA TYR A 70 0.95 -13.04 -3.77
C TYR A 70 1.27 -12.90 -2.26
N GLY A 71 1.16 -13.99 -1.49
CA GLY A 71 1.21 -13.93 -0.02
C GLY A 71 2.48 -13.29 0.55
N GLU A 72 3.65 -13.63 0.01
CA GLU A 72 4.94 -13.03 0.42
C GLU A 72 4.99 -11.55 0.06
N GLN A 73 4.60 -11.23 -1.16
CA GLN A 73 4.67 -9.87 -1.69
C GLN A 73 3.69 -8.93 -0.96
N ARG A 74 2.52 -9.43 -0.59
CA ARG A 74 1.53 -8.71 0.24
C ARG A 74 1.94 -8.55 1.70
N ARG A 75 2.90 -9.33 2.20
CA ARG A 75 3.53 -9.10 3.52
C ARG A 75 4.65 -8.07 3.43
N HIS A 76 5.46 -8.18 2.39
CA HIS A 76 6.59 -7.29 2.12
C HIS A 76 6.16 -5.84 1.88
N MET A 77 5.20 -5.61 0.99
CA MET A 77 4.81 -4.26 0.58
C MET A 77 4.27 -3.39 1.75
N PRO A 78 3.36 -3.87 2.62
CA PRO A 78 2.95 -3.10 3.79
C PRO A 78 4.08 -2.85 4.80
N GLN A 79 5.08 -3.73 4.88
CA GLN A 79 6.25 -3.49 5.73
C GLN A 79 7.13 -2.37 5.16
N GLU A 80 7.39 -2.36 3.85
CA GLU A 80 8.09 -1.25 3.20
C GLU A 80 7.32 0.07 3.34
N TRP A 81 5.98 0.02 3.27
CA TRP A 81 5.13 1.19 3.56
C TRP A 81 5.30 1.71 4.98
N ALA A 82 5.32 0.81 5.98
CA ALA A 82 5.55 1.19 7.38
C ALA A 82 6.93 1.82 7.56
N ASN A 83 7.99 1.22 6.99
CA ASN A 83 9.35 1.76 7.04
C ASN A 83 9.44 3.17 6.43
N MET A 84 8.71 3.43 5.35
CA MET A 84 8.61 4.77 4.76
C MET A 84 7.98 5.79 5.71
N ILE A 85 6.85 5.43 6.35
CA ILE A 85 6.17 6.31 7.31
C ILE A 85 7.09 6.61 8.50
N ASP A 86 7.75 5.60 9.05
CA ASP A 86 8.67 5.76 10.18
C ASP A 86 9.84 6.68 9.80
N ALA A 87 10.42 6.48 8.60
CA ALA A 87 11.48 7.35 8.10
C ALA A 87 11.01 8.80 7.95
N TRP A 88 9.81 9.05 7.42
CA TRP A 88 9.27 10.40 7.31
C TRP A 88 9.00 11.05 8.67
N GLY A 89 8.54 10.26 9.65
CA GLY A 89 8.39 10.70 11.05
C GLY A 89 9.72 11.16 11.67
N ASP A 90 10.82 10.49 11.29
CA ASP A 90 12.19 10.81 11.69
C ASP A 90 12.85 11.91 10.83
N GLY A 91 12.17 12.44 9.80
CA GLY A 91 12.76 13.39 8.85
C GLY A 91 13.82 12.79 7.91
N LYS A 92 13.80 11.48 7.72
CA LYS A 92 14.71 10.71 6.86
C LYS A 92 14.07 10.36 5.53
N VAL A 93 14.91 10.13 4.53
CA VAL A 93 14.50 9.56 3.24
C VAL A 93 14.66 8.04 3.29
N TYR A 94 13.67 7.31 2.77
CA TYR A 94 13.71 5.86 2.63
C TYR A 94 13.32 5.45 1.21
N VAL A 95 14.10 4.52 0.64
CA VAL A 95 13.85 3.96 -0.69
C VAL A 95 13.41 2.50 -0.51
N PRO A 96 12.14 2.16 -0.79
CA PRO A 96 11.64 0.83 -0.53
C PRO A 96 12.19 -0.19 -1.53
N LYS A 97 12.36 -1.43 -1.06
CA LYS A 97 12.65 -2.56 -1.94
C LYS A 97 11.35 -3.00 -2.61
N LEU A 98 11.27 -2.95 -3.94
CA LEU A 98 10.03 -3.30 -4.65
C LEU A 98 9.75 -4.82 -4.71
N MET A 99 10.77 -5.64 -4.49
CA MET A 99 10.68 -7.11 -4.53
C MET A 99 11.17 -7.69 -3.20
N PRO A 100 10.45 -8.66 -2.61
CA PRO A 100 10.95 -9.37 -1.45
C PRO A 100 12.09 -10.31 -1.83
N GLU A 101 13.06 -10.46 -0.93
CA GLU A 101 14.30 -11.23 -1.16
C GLU A 101 14.04 -12.72 -1.38
N ASN A 102 12.95 -13.25 -0.84
CA ASN A 102 12.57 -14.65 -0.95
C ASN A 102 11.75 -15.00 -2.22
N VAL A 103 11.36 -13.99 -3.02
CA VAL A 103 10.70 -14.22 -4.30
C VAL A 103 11.74 -14.12 -5.41
N VAL A 104 12.29 -15.27 -5.78
CA VAL A 104 13.22 -15.39 -6.91
C VAL A 104 12.40 -15.35 -8.21
N VAL A 105 12.77 -14.47 -9.15
CA VAL A 105 12.23 -14.55 -10.51
C VAL A 105 12.76 -15.84 -11.13
N PRO A 106 11.91 -16.81 -11.49
CA PRO A 106 12.39 -18.03 -12.09
C PRO A 106 13.03 -17.71 -13.44
N VAL A 107 14.27 -18.16 -13.64
CA VAL A 107 14.93 -18.11 -14.94
C VAL A 107 14.21 -19.08 -15.86
N MET A 108 13.36 -18.55 -16.73
CA MET A 108 12.70 -19.33 -17.76
C MET A 108 13.65 -19.48 -18.95
N SER A 109 14.30 -20.63 -19.07
CA SER A 109 15.04 -20.98 -20.29
C SER A 109 14.09 -21.62 -21.27
N ALA A 110 13.95 -21.03 -22.47
CA ALA A 110 13.26 -21.68 -23.57
C ALA A 110 14.15 -22.83 -24.06
N ILE A 111 13.89 -24.04 -23.59
CA ILE A 111 14.49 -25.23 -24.20
C ILE A 111 13.78 -25.41 -25.54
N ALA A 112 14.41 -24.94 -26.62
CA ALA A 112 14.00 -25.30 -27.96
C ALA A 112 14.35 -26.79 -28.15
N SER A 113 13.38 -27.67 -27.92
CA SER A 113 13.49 -29.06 -28.37
C SER A 113 13.60 -29.07 -29.89
N LYS A 114 14.67 -29.69 -30.39
CA LYS A 114 14.90 -29.95 -31.82
C LYS A 114 13.89 -30.96 -32.37
#